data_AF-A0A453NJL2-F1
#
_entry.id   AF-A0A453NJL2-F1
#
_cell.length_a   1.000
_cell.length_b   1.000
_cell.length_c   1.000
_cell.angle_alpha   90.00
_cell.angle_beta   90.00
_cell.angle_gamma   90.00
#
_symmetry.space_group_name_H-M   'P 1'
#
loop_
_entity.id
_entity.type
_entity.pdbx_description
1 polymer ?
#
loop_
_entity_poly.entity_id
_entity_poly.type
_entity_poly.pdbx_seq_one_letter_code
_entity_poly.pdbx_strand_id
1 'polypeptide(L)'
;NFILFSLRSLSYVKMLALQIYNLHRSPYFWDSPNEFEPERFTVPKKDENIEGWAGFDPDRSPGAMYPNEIIADFAFLPFGGGPRKCVGDQFALLESTVALALLLQKFDVELRGSPDEVEMVTGATIHTKNGLWCRLRKRT
;
A
#
# COMPACT_ATOMS: atom_id res chain seq x y z
N ASN A 1 29.99 -5.74 1.09
CA ASN A 1 30.44 -5.37 -0.27
C ASN A 1 29.46 -4.37 -0.87
N PHE A 2 29.65 -3.10 -0.51
CA PHE A 2 28.88 -1.97 -1.01
C PHE A 2 29.31 -1.64 -2.45
N ILE A 3 28.36 -1.56 -3.37
CA ILE A 3 28.59 -0.98 -4.70
C ILE A 3 28.08 0.45 -4.68
N LEU A 4 28.99 1.42 -4.52
CA LEU A 4 28.75 2.81 -4.93
C LEU A 4 28.72 2.83 -6.47
N PHE A 5 27.55 3.04 -7.06
CA PHE A 5 27.48 3.41 -8.49
C PHE A 5 27.71 4.92 -8.64
N SER A 6 28.91 5.26 -9.11
CA SER A 6 29.25 6.59 -9.62
C SER A 6 28.35 6.95 -10.81
N LEU A 7 27.48 7.95 -10.65
CA LEU A 7 26.57 8.47 -11.68
C LEU A 7 27.27 9.39 -12.72
N ARG A 8 28.56 9.20 -12.99
CA ARG A 8 29.34 10.12 -13.86
C ARG A 8 29.51 9.70 -15.33
N SER A 9 28.84 8.66 -15.80
CA SER A 9 28.74 8.40 -17.25
C SER A 9 27.57 7.46 -17.54
N LEU A 10 26.44 8.02 -17.97
CA LEU A 10 25.30 7.24 -18.45
C LEU A 10 24.92 7.71 -19.85
N SER A 11 25.65 7.22 -20.85
CA SER A 11 25.34 7.40 -22.27
C SER A 11 24.22 6.46 -22.77
N TYR A 12 23.32 5.99 -21.89
CA TYR A 12 22.27 5.02 -22.23
C TYR A 12 21.00 5.23 -21.41
N VAL A 13 19.85 5.22 -22.08
CA VAL A 13 18.53 5.20 -21.43
C VAL A 13 18.39 3.89 -20.67
N LYS A 14 18.36 3.94 -19.34
CA LYS A 14 18.09 2.79 -18.47
C LYS A 14 16.65 2.88 -17.95
N MET A 15 15.92 1.79 -18.04
CA MET A 15 14.61 1.65 -17.42
C MET A 15 14.76 1.07 -16.02
N LEU A 16 14.22 1.75 -15.01
CA LEU A 16 14.14 1.27 -13.64
C LEU A 16 12.67 1.01 -13.31
N ALA A 17 12.37 -0.17 -12.75
CA ALA A 17 11.03 -0.53 -12.31
C ALA A 17 11.03 -0.70 -10.78
N LEU A 18 10.17 0.06 -10.10
CA LEU A 18 9.98 -0.06 -8.66
C LEU A 18 8.92 -1.14 -8.37
N GLN A 19 9.31 -2.19 -7.65
CA GLN A 19 8.40 -3.28 -7.27
C GLN A 19 7.62 -2.91 -6.01
N ILE A 20 6.61 -2.06 -6.17
CA ILE A 20 5.79 -1.55 -5.05
C ILE A 20 5.13 -2.68 -4.26
N TYR A 21 4.68 -3.74 -4.94
CA TYR A 21 4.10 -4.91 -4.28
C TYR A 21 5.06 -5.58 -3.29
N ASN A 22 6.32 -5.80 -3.72
CA ASN A 22 7.34 -6.42 -2.87
C ASN A 22 7.73 -5.49 -1.72
N LEU A 23 7.77 -4.18 -1.97
CA LEU A 23 8.09 -3.19 -0.94
C LEU A 23 7.05 -3.18 0.19
N HIS A 24 5.76 -3.16 -0.16
CA HIS A 24 4.66 -3.17 0.81
C HIS A 24 4.52 -4.50 1.56
N ARG A 25 5.07 -5.60 1.02
CA ARG A 25 5.04 -6.94 1.61
C ARG A 25 6.41 -7.43 2.09
N SER A 26 7.38 -6.54 2.19
CA SER A 26 8.72 -6.93 2.60
C SER A 26 8.74 -7.24 4.09
N PRO A 27 9.13 -8.46 4.52
CA PRO A 27 9.34 -8.76 5.94
C PRO A 27 10.52 -7.98 6.52
N TYR A 28 11.33 -7.33 5.66
CA TYR A 28 12.37 -6.42 6.10
C TYR A 28 11.79 -5.16 6.74
N PHE A 29 10.66 -4.63 6.27
CA PHE A 29 10.06 -3.39 6.81
C PHE A 29 8.82 -3.64 7.67
N TRP A 30 8.11 -4.74 7.45
CA TRP A 30 6.77 -4.96 8.00
C TRP A 30 6.70 -6.29 8.74
N ASP A 31 6.13 -6.27 9.95
CA ASP A 31 5.82 -7.48 10.69
C ASP A 31 4.59 -8.15 10.07
N SER A 32 4.61 -9.48 9.90
CA SER A 32 3.49 -10.24 9.30
C SER A 32 2.94 -9.60 8.01
N PRO A 33 3.78 -9.36 6.98
CA PRO A 33 3.44 -8.51 5.82
C PRO A 33 2.27 -9.01 4.96
N ASN A 34 1.88 -10.27 5.12
CA ASN A 34 0.80 -10.89 4.37
C ASN A 34 -0.55 -10.88 5.14
N GLU A 35 -0.54 -10.49 6.41
CA GLU A 35 -1.75 -10.41 7.23
C GLU A 35 -2.47 -9.07 7.05
N PHE A 36 -3.81 -9.10 7.02
CA PHE A 36 -4.62 -7.89 6.96
C PHE A 36 -4.84 -7.32 8.37
N GLU A 37 -3.97 -6.40 8.77
CA GLU A 37 -4.01 -5.75 10.08
C GLU A 37 -4.00 -4.21 9.93
N PRO A 38 -5.17 -3.56 9.82
CA PRO A 38 -5.26 -2.10 9.66
C PRO A 38 -4.60 -1.31 10.80
N GLU A 39 -4.65 -1.84 12.02
CA GLU A 39 -4.17 -1.20 13.24
C GLU A 39 -2.63 -1.03 13.25
N ARG A 40 -1.89 -1.73 12.39
CA ARG A 40 -0.42 -1.57 12.26
C ARG A 40 0.01 -0.14 11.95
N PHE A 41 -0.88 0.64 11.35
CA PHE A 41 -0.63 2.03 10.99
C PHE A 41 -0.95 3.04 12.10
N THR A 42 -1.37 2.56 13.26
CA THR A 42 -1.73 3.42 14.42
C THR A 42 -0.57 3.60 15.40
N VAL A 43 0.48 2.80 15.27
CA VAL A 43 1.63 2.79 16.18
C VAL A 43 2.93 3.03 15.41
N PRO A 44 3.91 3.74 15.99
CA PRO A 44 5.22 3.89 15.37
C PRO A 44 5.96 2.55 15.36
N LYS A 45 6.75 2.32 14.30
CA LYS A 45 7.67 1.18 14.17
C LYS A 45 9.04 1.70 13.79
N LYS A 46 10.05 1.30 14.55
CA LYS A 46 11.45 1.56 14.25
C LYS A 46 12.25 0.28 14.46
N ASP A 47 13.22 0.03 13.59
CA ASP A 47 14.18 -1.05 13.75
C ASP A 47 15.57 -0.48 13.45
N GLU A 48 16.45 -0.52 14.46
CA GLU A 48 17.81 0.02 14.37
C GLU A 48 18.71 -0.84 13.48
N ASN A 49 18.31 -2.07 13.16
CA ASN A 49 19.05 -2.97 12.28
C ASN A 49 18.83 -2.66 10.80
N ILE A 50 17.86 -1.80 10.47
CA ILE A 50 17.52 -1.45 9.10
C ILE A 50 18.28 -0.18 8.71
N GLU A 51 19.40 -0.35 8.02
CA GLU A 51 20.20 0.78 7.55
C GLU A 51 19.43 1.63 6.54
N GLY A 52 19.38 2.94 6.78
CA GLY A 52 18.83 3.93 5.84
C GLY A 52 17.30 4.07 5.87
N TRP A 53 16.61 3.40 6.79
CA TRP A 53 15.17 3.57 7.01
C TRP A 53 14.89 4.24 8.36
N ALA A 54 14.19 5.38 8.34
CA ALA A 54 13.82 6.12 9.55
C ALA A 54 12.66 5.46 10.32
N GLY A 55 12.11 4.35 9.82
CA GLY A 55 10.95 3.68 10.39
C GLY A 55 9.62 4.28 9.92
N PHE A 56 8.55 3.67 10.41
CA PHE A 56 7.18 4.15 10.29
C PHE A 56 6.83 5.04 11.49
N ASP A 57 6.37 6.26 11.23
CA ASP A 57 5.97 7.19 12.27
C ASP A 57 4.73 8.00 11.84
N PRO A 58 3.55 7.74 12.42
CA PRO A 58 2.31 8.42 12.04
C PRO A 58 2.37 9.93 12.31
N ASP A 59 3.19 10.38 13.25
CA ASP A 59 3.31 11.80 13.61
C ASP A 59 4.21 12.58 12.64
N ARG A 60 4.93 11.89 11.74
CA ARG A 60 5.85 12.52 10.78
C ARG A 60 5.14 13.37 9.72
N SER A 61 3.85 13.11 9.47
CA SER A 61 3.04 13.92 8.55
C SER A 61 1.73 14.34 9.24
N PRO A 62 1.78 15.38 10.08
CA PRO A 62 0.60 15.85 10.81
C PRO A 62 -0.54 16.22 9.85
N GLY A 63 -1.73 15.67 10.11
CA GLY A 63 -2.92 15.92 9.29
C GLY A 63 -3.02 15.08 8.02
N ALA A 64 -2.10 14.14 7.78
CA ALA A 64 -2.26 13.17 6.71
C ALA A 64 -3.50 12.28 6.96
N MET A 65 -4.34 12.09 5.93
CA MET A 65 -5.52 11.24 6.02
C MET A 65 -5.21 9.73 5.95
N TYR A 66 -4.00 9.36 5.53
CA TYR A 66 -3.60 7.98 5.29
C TYR A 66 -2.08 7.79 5.44
N PRO A 67 -1.60 6.55 5.70
CA PRO A 67 -0.18 6.21 5.71
C PRO A 67 0.46 6.47 4.35
N ASN A 68 1.48 7.31 4.28
CA ASN A 68 2.05 7.78 3.02
C ASN A 68 3.58 7.63 2.96
N GLU A 69 4.18 8.08 1.86
CA GLU A 69 5.62 7.98 1.59
C GLU A 69 6.49 8.70 2.62
N ILE A 70 5.96 9.73 3.27
CA ILE A 70 6.67 10.49 4.31
C ILE A 70 6.62 9.68 5.60
N ILE A 71 5.42 9.32 6.06
CA ILE A 71 5.16 8.56 7.30
C ILE A 71 5.96 7.26 7.35
N ALA A 72 6.05 6.54 6.23
CA ALA A 72 6.72 5.26 6.14
C ALA A 72 8.17 5.32 5.62
N ASP A 73 8.74 6.53 5.44
CA ASP A 73 10.06 6.74 4.84
C ASP A 73 10.26 5.89 3.55
N PHE A 74 9.37 6.13 2.59
CA PHE A 74 9.28 5.42 1.30
C PHE A 74 9.04 3.91 1.36
N ALA A 75 8.92 3.27 2.53
CA ALA A 75 8.56 1.83 2.62
C ALA A 75 7.07 1.55 2.32
N PHE A 76 6.23 2.59 2.29
CA PHE A 76 4.83 2.53 1.88
C PHE A 76 4.53 3.65 0.88
N LEU A 77 4.03 3.28 -0.30
CA LEU A 77 3.90 4.14 -1.49
C LEU A 77 2.55 3.92 -2.21
N PRO A 78 1.41 4.10 -1.53
CA PRO A 78 0.09 3.83 -2.12
C PRO A 78 -0.25 4.77 -3.28
N PHE A 79 0.29 6.00 -3.26
CA PHE A 79 0.07 7.02 -4.29
C PHE A 79 1.37 7.50 -4.96
N GLY A 80 2.43 6.69 -4.87
CA GLY A 80 3.77 7.06 -5.32
C GLY A 80 4.42 8.12 -4.42
N GLY A 81 5.37 8.87 -4.97
CA GLY A 81 6.11 9.91 -4.24
C GLY A 81 6.88 10.86 -5.16
N GLY A 82 7.40 11.94 -4.59
CA GLY A 82 8.16 12.97 -5.32
C GLY A 82 7.32 13.79 -6.31
N PRO A 83 7.95 14.45 -7.31
CA PRO A 83 7.27 15.36 -8.24
C PRO A 83 6.19 14.71 -9.14
N ARG A 84 6.10 13.37 -9.14
CA ARG A 84 5.14 12.59 -9.92
C ARG A 84 4.19 11.78 -9.05
N LYS A 85 4.07 12.14 -7.76
CA LYS A 85 3.04 11.62 -6.86
C LYS A 85 1.65 11.83 -7.46
N CYS A 86 0.74 10.90 -7.19
CA CYS A 86 -0.65 11.01 -7.64
C CYS A 86 -1.29 12.30 -7.12
N VAL A 87 -1.89 13.08 -8.03
CA VAL A 87 -2.63 14.31 -7.69
C VAL A 87 -4.02 14.02 -7.11
N GLY A 88 -4.53 12.79 -7.31
CA GLY A 88 -5.87 12.38 -6.88
C GLY A 88 -5.90 11.63 -5.55
N ASP A 89 -4.82 11.67 -4.76
CA ASP A 89 -4.71 10.88 -3.52
C ASP A 89 -5.82 11.20 -2.50
N GLN A 90 -6.05 12.48 -2.21
CA GLN A 90 -7.09 12.91 -1.28
C GLN A 90 -8.49 12.58 -1.80
N PHE A 91 -8.72 12.74 -3.11
CA PHE A 91 -9.99 12.40 -3.75
C PHE A 91 -10.27 10.91 -3.66
N ALA A 92 -9.30 10.07 -4.01
CA ALA A 92 -9.42 8.62 -3.97
C ALA A 92 -9.68 8.12 -2.54
N LEU A 93 -9.02 8.71 -1.53
CA LEU A 93 -9.29 8.38 -0.13
C LEU A 93 -10.71 8.74 0.28
N LEU A 94 -11.18 9.95 -0.05
CA LEU A 94 -12.54 10.38 0.27
C LEU A 94 -13.58 9.48 -0.39
N GLU A 95 -13.44 9.25 -1.71
CA GLU A 95 -14.34 8.40 -2.49
C GLU A 95 -14.40 6.98 -1.92
N SER A 96 -13.25 6.35 -1.68
CA SER A 96 -13.17 4.98 -1.16
C SER A 96 -13.72 4.87 0.25
N THR A 97 -13.45 5.86 1.10
CA THR A 97 -13.96 5.89 2.48
C THR A 97 -15.48 6.02 2.51
N VAL A 98 -16.05 6.92 1.70
CA VAL A 98 -17.51 7.08 1.60
C VAL A 98 -18.16 5.83 1.02
N ALA A 99 -17.61 5.28 -0.06
CA ALA A 99 -18.12 4.06 -0.67
C ALA A 99 -18.12 2.88 0.31
N LEU A 100 -17.00 2.66 1.00
CA LEU A 100 -16.86 1.60 2.00
C LEU A 100 -17.81 1.79 3.17
N ALA A 101 -17.88 3.01 3.73
CA ALA A 101 -18.76 3.31 4.85
C ALA A 101 -20.25 3.09 4.49
N LEU A 102 -20.69 3.56 3.32
CA LEU A 102 -22.08 3.37 2.87
C LEU A 102 -22.41 1.90 2.61
N LEU A 103 -21.46 1.14 2.06
CA LEU A 103 -21.62 -0.29 1.82
C LEU A 103 -21.76 -1.05 3.14
N LEU A 104 -20.85 -0.81 4.09
CA LEU A 104 -20.85 -1.48 5.40
C LEU A 104 -21.99 -1.02 6.32
N GLN A 105 -22.50 0.21 6.16
CA GLN A 105 -23.68 0.69 6.88
C GLN A 105 -24.95 -0.04 6.43
N LYS A 106 -25.04 -0.39 5.14
CA LYS A 106 -26.26 -0.96 4.54
C LYS A 106 -26.23 -2.48 4.45
N PHE A 107 -25.06 -3.10 4.39
CA PHE A 107 -24.92 -4.53 4.11
C PHE A 107 -23.88 -5.21 4.99
N ASP A 108 -24.19 -6.45 5.38
CA ASP A 108 -23.19 -7.44 5.77
C ASP A 108 -22.71 -8.14 4.50
N VAL A 109 -21.39 -8.26 4.37
CA VAL A 109 -20.71 -8.80 3.19
C VAL A 109 -20.04 -10.11 3.56
N GLU A 110 -20.36 -11.18 2.85
CA GLU A 110 -19.74 -12.50 3.02
C GLU A 110 -19.16 -12.97 1.69
N LEU A 111 -17.91 -13.44 1.67
CA LEU A 111 -17.30 -14.02 0.47
C LEU A 111 -18.08 -15.27 0.05
N ARG A 112 -18.33 -15.41 -1.26
CA ARG A 112 -18.89 -16.63 -1.84
C ARG A 112 -17.75 -17.52 -2.32
N GLY A 113 -17.45 -18.58 -1.57
CA GLY A 113 -16.37 -19.52 -1.87
C GLY A 113 -15.24 -19.46 -0.85
N SER A 114 -14.08 -20.01 -1.20
CA SER A 114 -12.86 -19.91 -0.37
C SER A 114 -12.00 -18.71 -0.81
N PRO A 115 -11.28 -18.02 0.10
CA PRO A 115 -10.28 -17.01 -0.26
C PRO A 115 -9.24 -17.52 -1.28
N ASP A 116 -8.88 -18.80 -1.22
CA ASP A 116 -7.89 -19.42 -2.13
C ASP A 116 -8.35 -19.46 -3.60
N GLU A 117 -9.65 -19.31 -3.86
CA GLU A 117 -10.22 -19.26 -5.21
C GLU A 117 -10.07 -17.87 -5.85
N VAL A 118 -9.69 -16.85 -5.09
CA VAL A 118 -9.55 -15.47 -5.56
C VAL A 118 -8.15 -15.25 -6.14
N GLU A 119 -8.01 -15.42 -7.45
CA GLU A 119 -6.75 -15.20 -8.16
C GLU A 119 -6.57 -13.74 -8.60
N MET A 120 -5.34 -13.23 -8.52
CA MET A 120 -4.95 -11.91 -9.03
C MET A 120 -4.43 -11.97 -10.47
N VAL A 121 -4.75 -10.96 -11.26
CA VAL A 121 -4.12 -10.67 -12.55
C VAL A 121 -3.60 -9.24 -12.55
N THR A 122 -2.39 -9.04 -13.07
CA THR A 122 -1.70 -7.74 -13.02
C THR A 122 -1.82 -7.02 -14.36
N GLY A 123 -2.08 -5.71 -14.30
CA GLY A 123 -2.02 -4.76 -15.41
C GLY A 123 -1.59 -3.38 -14.90
N ALA A 124 -2.24 -2.31 -15.37
CA ALA A 124 -2.09 -0.98 -14.75
C ALA A 124 -2.56 -0.97 -13.29
N THR A 125 -3.56 -1.79 -12.98
CA THR A 125 -4.08 -2.10 -11.64
C THR A 125 -4.12 -3.61 -11.43
N ILE A 126 -4.26 -4.06 -10.18
CA ILE A 126 -4.47 -5.48 -9.85
C ILE A 126 -5.97 -5.77 -9.94
N HIS A 127 -6.34 -6.81 -10.71
CA HIS A 127 -7.73 -7.25 -10.85
C HIS A 127 -7.88 -8.68 -10.35
N THR A 128 -9.11 -9.04 -9.96
CA THR A 128 -9.48 -10.45 -9.76
C THR A 128 -9.72 -11.11 -11.11
N LYS A 129 -9.15 -12.29 -11.34
CA LYS A 129 -9.28 -13.03 -12.60
C LYS A 129 -10.73 -13.39 -12.95
N ASN A 130 -11.51 -13.83 -11.96
CA ASN A 130 -12.88 -14.35 -12.13
C ASN A 130 -13.96 -13.51 -11.43
N GLY A 131 -13.60 -12.29 -10.99
CA GLY A 131 -14.43 -11.46 -10.11
C GLY A 131 -14.26 -11.78 -8.62
N LEU A 132 -14.76 -10.88 -7.75
CA LEU A 132 -14.87 -11.09 -6.31
C LEU A 132 -16.35 -11.25 -5.95
N TRP A 133 -16.83 -12.48 -5.89
CA TRP A 133 -18.23 -12.76 -5.65
C TRP A 133 -18.55 -12.73 -4.16
N CYS A 134 -19.46 -11.86 -3.74
CA CYS A 134 -19.90 -11.74 -2.36
C CYS A 134 -21.42 -11.87 -2.24
N ARG A 135 -21.88 -12.42 -1.12
CA ARG A 135 -23.27 -12.36 -0.68
C ARG A 135 -23.47 -11.09 0.14
N LEU A 136 -24.48 -10.30 -0.22
CA LEU A 136 -24.87 -9.10 0.51
C LEU A 136 -26.17 -9.37 1.28
N ARG A 137 -26.17 -9.16 2.59
CA ARG A 137 -27.39 -9.15 3.42
C ARG A 137 -27.64 -7.73 3.90
N LYS A 138 -28.86 -7.22 3.75
CA LYS A 138 -29.20 -5.88 4.24
C LYS A 138 -29.12 -5.83 5.77
N ARG A 139 -28.39 -4.87 6.32
CA ARG A 139 -28.34 -4.59 7.76
C ARG A 139 -29.62 -3.87 8.18
N THR A 140 -30.23 -4.37 9.24
CA THR A 140 -31.39 -3.77 9.93
C THR A 140 -30.94 -2.94 11.10
#